data_AF-A0A7V9RIR0-F1
#
_entry.id   AF-A0A7V9RIR0-F1
#
_cell.length_a   1.000
_cell.length_b   1.000
_cell.length_c   1.000
_cell.angle_alpha   90.00
_cell.angle_beta   90.00
_cell.angle_gamma   90.00
#
_symmetry.space_group_name_H-M   'P 1'
#
loop_
_entity.id
_entity.type
_entity.pdbx_description
1 polymer ?
#
loop_
_entity_poly.entity_id
_entity_poly.type
_entity_poly.pdbx_seq_one_letter_code
_entity_poly.pdbx_strand_id
1 'polypeptide(L)'
;MSEVEDAAVELSDAEQATLAAICDTVVPSIERGRDPDGLWARKATDLGVDVAAAQLISEIPDPAMRDGLRQLIAAIGAQGIAAASQASREQILRNIGLSGPEAAAGVQALTAMTL
;
A
#
# COMPACT_ATOMS: atom_id res chain seq x y z
N MET A 1 -3.45 36.22 11.01
CA MET A 1 -4.47 35.28 10.53
C MET A 1 -3.95 34.68 9.24
N SER A 2 -3.14 33.63 9.37
CA SER A 2 -2.75 32.75 8.27
C SER A 2 -2.44 31.39 8.90
N GLU A 3 -3.49 30.79 9.45
CA GLU A 3 -3.62 29.34 9.53
C GLU A 3 -3.62 28.85 8.09
N VAL A 4 -2.43 28.74 7.48
CA VAL A 4 -2.26 27.77 6.39
C VAL A 4 -2.17 26.45 7.13
N GLU A 5 -3.35 25.94 7.41
CA GLU A 5 -3.63 24.67 8.02
C GLU A 5 -2.79 23.62 7.30
N ASP A 6 -1.84 23.05 8.03
CA ASP A 6 -1.11 21.83 7.69
C ASP A 6 -2.14 20.71 7.60
N ALA A 7 -2.94 20.72 6.53
CA ALA A 7 -3.77 19.60 6.18
C ALA A 7 -2.79 18.51 5.75
N ALA A 8 -2.35 17.71 6.72
CA ALA A 8 -1.79 16.39 6.47
C ALA A 8 -2.71 15.75 5.41
N VAL A 9 -2.25 15.70 4.17
CA VAL A 9 -3.14 15.37 3.05
C VAL A 9 -3.46 13.88 3.16
N GLU A 10 -4.60 13.57 3.77
CA GLU A 10 -5.03 12.20 4.00
C GLU A 10 -5.31 11.49 2.66
N LEU A 11 -5.04 10.19 2.65
CA LEU A 11 -5.43 9.32 1.55
C LEU A 11 -6.95 9.26 1.49
N SER A 12 -7.52 9.34 0.29
CA SER A 12 -8.93 9.07 0.05
C SER A 12 -9.29 7.61 0.35
N ASP A 13 -10.57 7.31 0.58
CA ASP A 13 -11.05 5.94 0.84
C ASP A 13 -10.58 4.93 -0.21
N ALA A 14 -10.53 5.35 -1.49
CA ALA A 14 -10.06 4.50 -2.58
C ALA A 14 -8.54 4.25 -2.52
N GLU A 15 -7.76 5.28 -2.17
CA GLU A 15 -6.32 5.14 -1.95
C GLU A 15 -6.03 4.29 -0.71
N GLN A 16 -6.80 4.44 0.37
CA GLN A 16 -6.70 3.62 1.57
C GLN A 16 -7.00 2.15 1.29
N ALA A 17 -8.10 1.85 0.60
CA ALA A 17 -8.45 0.49 0.20
C ALA A 17 -7.38 -0.14 -0.71
N THR A 18 -6.78 0.69 -1.57
CA THR A 18 -5.67 0.26 -2.43
C THR A 18 -4.42 -0.03 -1.60
N LEU A 19 -4.03 0.86 -0.68
CA LEU A 19 -2.88 0.67 0.19
C LEU A 19 -3.04 -0.59 1.06
N ALA A 20 -4.23 -0.81 1.63
CA ALA A 20 -4.55 -2.03 2.36
C ALA A 20 -4.36 -3.29 1.51
N ALA A 21 -4.81 -3.28 0.25
CA ALA A 21 -4.60 -4.38 -0.67
C ALA A 21 -3.12 -4.60 -1.02
N ILE A 22 -2.32 -3.54 -1.15
CA ILE A 22 -0.86 -3.63 -1.35
C ILE A 22 -0.21 -4.28 -0.13
N CYS A 23 -0.51 -3.81 1.08
CA CYS A 23 0.04 -4.37 2.31
C CYS A 23 -0.34 -5.86 2.46
N ASP A 24 -1.61 -6.21 2.25
CA ASP A 24 -2.08 -7.60 2.24
C ASP A 24 -1.49 -8.44 1.09
N THR A 25 -0.92 -7.82 0.05
CA THR A 25 -0.19 -8.55 -1.00
C THR A 25 1.21 -8.93 -0.55
N VAL A 26 1.88 -8.03 0.17
CA VAL A 26 3.25 -8.23 0.68
C VAL A 26 3.26 -9.20 1.87
N VAL A 27 2.31 -9.05 2.79
CA VAL A 27 2.08 -10.00 3.90
C VAL A 27 0.66 -10.56 3.78
N PRO A 28 0.47 -11.60 2.96
CA PRO A 28 -0.83 -12.20 2.72
C PRO A 28 -1.23 -13.22 3.79
N SER A 29 -2.52 -13.46 3.88
CA SER A 29 -3.07 -14.63 4.55
C SER A 29 -2.78 -15.88 3.72
N ILE A 30 -2.23 -16.91 4.35
CA ILE A 30 -1.85 -18.18 3.74
C ILE A 30 -2.71 -19.29 4.33
N GLU A 31 -3.52 -19.94 3.50
CA GLU A 31 -4.31 -21.09 3.92
C GLU A 31 -3.39 -22.29 4.24
N ARG A 32 -3.49 -22.80 5.48
CA ARG A 32 -2.68 -23.91 5.95
C ARG A 32 -3.51 -24.85 6.83
N GLY A 33 -3.45 -26.15 6.55
CA GLY A 33 -4.32 -27.15 7.19
C GLY A 33 -4.21 -27.25 8.72
N ARG A 34 -3.06 -26.94 9.32
CA ARG A 34 -2.90 -26.84 10.78
C ARG A 34 -2.30 -25.49 11.14
N ASP A 35 -3.14 -24.58 11.62
CA ASP A 35 -2.77 -23.25 12.08
C ASP A 35 -3.53 -22.87 13.37
N PRO A 36 -3.25 -23.54 14.51
CA PRO A 36 -4.01 -23.35 15.75
C PRO A 36 -3.87 -21.94 16.34
N ASP A 37 -2.75 -21.27 16.04
CA ASP A 37 -2.45 -19.92 16.54
C ASP A 37 -2.81 -18.83 15.52
N GLY A 38 -3.34 -19.23 14.35
CA GLY A 38 -3.73 -18.32 13.28
C GLY A 38 -2.56 -17.51 12.71
N LEU A 39 -1.33 -18.00 12.80
CA LEU A 39 -0.15 -17.25 12.34
C LEU A 39 -0.15 -17.12 10.82
N TRP A 40 -0.52 -18.19 10.11
CA TRP A 40 -0.54 -18.21 8.65
C TRP A 40 -1.76 -17.48 8.11
N ALA A 41 -2.88 -17.54 8.83
CA ALA A 41 -4.10 -16.84 8.46
C ALA A 41 -4.00 -15.31 8.61
N ARG A 42 -3.03 -14.79 9.37
CA ARG A 42 -2.84 -13.34 9.57
C ARG A 42 -2.29 -12.67 8.32
N LYS A 43 -2.86 -11.51 7.99
CA LYS A 43 -2.41 -10.61 6.92
C LYS A 43 -2.02 -9.24 7.49
N ALA A 44 -1.37 -8.41 6.68
CA ALA A 44 -0.87 -7.09 7.10
C ALA A 44 -1.93 -6.22 7.80
N THR A 45 -3.13 -6.15 7.22
CA THR A 45 -4.25 -5.35 7.76
C THR A 45 -4.77 -5.83 9.11
N ASP A 46 -4.59 -7.11 9.47
CA ASP A 46 -4.95 -7.61 10.81
C ASP A 46 -4.07 -7.00 11.91
N LEU A 47 -2.92 -6.44 11.53
CA LEU A 47 -1.94 -5.80 12.42
C LEU A 47 -1.93 -4.27 12.29
N GLY A 48 -2.80 -3.69 11.45
CA GLY A 48 -2.86 -2.25 11.22
C GLY A 48 -1.69 -1.67 10.42
N VAL A 49 -0.99 -2.51 9.65
CA VAL A 49 0.17 -2.08 8.85
C VAL A 49 -0.21 -1.07 7.78
N ASP A 50 -1.39 -1.17 7.19
CA ASP A 50 -1.96 -0.23 6.23
C ASP A 50 -2.15 1.17 6.83
N VAL A 51 -2.60 1.25 8.08
CA VAL A 51 -2.74 2.50 8.83
C VAL A 51 -1.36 3.11 9.12
N ALA A 52 -0.40 2.29 9.56
CA ALA A 52 0.96 2.74 9.80
C ALA A 52 1.65 3.23 8.51
N ALA A 53 1.46 2.52 7.39
CA ALA A 53 1.98 2.93 6.09
C ALA A 53 1.36 4.25 5.60
N ALA A 54 0.05 4.44 5.80
CA ALA A 54 -0.62 5.71 5.48
C ALA A 54 -0.05 6.87 6.30
N GLN A 55 0.22 6.64 7.59
CA GLN A 55 0.87 7.61 8.46
C GLN A 55 2.30 7.93 8.00
N LEU A 56 3.09 6.92 7.62
CA LEU A 56 4.44 7.16 7.09
C LEU A 56 4.40 8.01 5.82
N ILE A 57 3.43 7.79 4.93
CA ILE A 57 3.24 8.61 3.72
C ILE A 57 2.86 10.04 4.09
N SER A 58 1.94 10.25 5.04
CA SER A 58 1.53 11.60 5.45
C SER A 58 2.65 12.40 6.12
N GLU A 59 3.59 11.70 6.78
CA GLU A 59 4.77 12.29 7.43
C GLU A 59 5.93 12.62 6.48
N ILE A 60 5.89 12.20 5.20
CA ILE A 60 6.94 12.52 4.22
C ILE A 60 7.05 14.04 4.06
N PRO A 61 8.19 14.70 4.40
CA PRO A 61 8.28 16.15 4.36
C PRO A 61 8.27 16.75 2.94
N ASP A 62 8.72 15.98 1.95
CA ASP A 62 8.75 16.40 0.54
C ASP A 62 7.37 16.19 -0.11
N PRO A 63 6.64 17.27 -0.47
CA PRO A 63 5.32 17.15 -1.07
C PRO A 63 5.34 16.45 -2.42
N ALA A 64 6.40 16.61 -3.22
CA ALA A 64 6.49 15.99 -4.54
C ALA A 64 6.60 14.46 -4.42
N MET A 65 7.37 13.99 -3.43
CA MET A 65 7.50 12.57 -3.13
C MET A 65 6.19 11.99 -2.59
N ARG A 66 5.53 12.71 -1.69
CA ARG A 66 4.22 12.33 -1.14
C ARG A 66 3.17 12.19 -2.24
N ASP A 67 3.05 13.20 -3.10
CA ASP A 67 2.09 13.22 -4.20
C ASP A 67 2.41 12.15 -5.26
N GLY A 68 3.69 11.89 -5.54
CA GLY A 68 4.12 10.83 -6.44
C GLY A 68 3.70 9.45 -5.94
N LEU A 69 3.85 9.16 -4.63
CA LEU A 69 3.39 7.90 -4.03
C LEU A 69 1.86 7.78 -4.09
N ARG A 70 1.12 8.87 -3.86
CA ARG A 70 -0.35 8.87 -4.01
C ARG A 70 -0.78 8.57 -5.44
N GLN A 71 -0.13 9.19 -6.43
CA GLN A 71 -0.40 8.91 -7.84
C GLN A 71 -0.12 7.44 -8.19
N LEU A 72 0.96 6.87 -7.64
CA LEU A 72 1.27 5.46 -7.79
C LEU A 72 0.19 4.56 -7.15
N ILE A 73 -0.23 4.86 -5.92
CA ILE A 73 -1.32 4.15 -5.25
C ILE A 73 -2.59 4.22 -6.10
N ALA A 74 -2.99 5.40 -6.56
CA ALA A 74 -4.16 5.56 -7.42
C ALA A 74 -4.03 4.75 -8.73
N ALA A 75 -2.85 4.74 -9.37
CA ALA A 75 -2.59 3.95 -10.57
C ALA A 75 -2.67 2.44 -10.33
N ILE A 76 -2.18 1.95 -9.18
CA ILE A 76 -2.33 0.55 -8.76
C ILE A 76 -3.82 0.23 -8.53
N GLY A 77 -4.55 1.13 -7.86
CA GLY A 77 -5.98 0.99 -7.58
C GLY A 77 -6.81 0.88 -8.85
N ALA A 78 -6.47 1.68 -9.88
CA ALA A 78 -7.12 1.64 -11.19
C ALA A 78 -6.96 0.29 -11.92
N GLN A 79 -5.96 -0.53 -11.56
CA GLN A 79 -5.80 -1.90 -12.07
C GLN A 79 -6.68 -2.92 -11.33
N GLY A 80 -7.48 -2.49 -10.35
CA GLY A 80 -8.43 -3.33 -9.63
C GLY A 80 -7.80 -4.22 -8.56
N ILE A 81 -6.65 -3.82 -7.99
CA ILE A 81 -5.90 -4.64 -7.02
C ILE A 81 -6.75 -5.11 -5.82
N ALA A 82 -7.68 -4.28 -5.35
CA ALA A 82 -8.49 -4.57 -4.18
C ALA A 82 -9.36 -5.83 -4.35
N ALA A 83 -9.89 -6.06 -5.56
CA ALA A 83 -10.74 -7.20 -5.87
C ALA A 83 -9.97 -8.38 -6.51
N ALA A 84 -8.67 -8.21 -6.78
CA ALA A 84 -7.85 -9.23 -7.44
C ALA A 84 -7.46 -10.38 -6.48
N SER A 85 -7.25 -11.58 -7.03
CA SER A 85 -6.63 -12.69 -6.31
C SER A 85 -5.18 -12.38 -5.96
N GLN A 86 -4.60 -13.07 -4.97
CA GLN A 86 -3.21 -12.86 -4.54
C GLN A 86 -2.22 -12.88 -5.70
N ALA A 87 -2.24 -13.93 -6.54
CA ALA A 87 -1.35 -14.02 -7.69
C ALA A 87 -1.53 -12.86 -8.70
N SER A 88 -2.77 -12.38 -8.87
CA SER A 88 -3.05 -11.22 -9.72
C SER A 88 -2.56 -9.92 -9.10
N ARG A 89 -2.67 -9.74 -7.77
CA ARG A 89 -2.11 -8.56 -7.08
C ARG A 89 -0.60 -8.49 -7.22
N GLU A 90 0.09 -9.62 -7.00
CA GLU A 90 1.54 -9.73 -7.20
C GLU A 90 1.94 -9.39 -8.65
N GLN A 91 1.17 -9.88 -9.62
CA GLN A 91 1.40 -9.57 -11.03
C GLN A 91 1.17 -8.09 -11.34
N ILE A 92 0.15 -7.44 -10.77
CA ILE A 92 -0.09 -6.00 -10.90
C ILE A 92 1.12 -5.21 -10.38
N LEU A 93 1.58 -5.51 -9.16
CA LEU A 93 2.74 -4.83 -8.56
C LEU A 93 4.01 -5.04 -9.38
N ARG A 94 4.25 -6.26 -9.86
CA ARG A 94 5.36 -6.57 -10.77
C ARG A 94 5.29 -5.76 -12.06
N ASN A 95 4.13 -5.74 -12.72
CA ASN A 95 3.96 -5.03 -13.99
C ASN A 95 4.17 -3.52 -13.82
N ILE A 96 3.68 -2.94 -12.74
CA ILE A 96 3.87 -1.52 -12.43
C ILE A 96 5.34 -1.23 -12.13
N GLY A 97 6.01 -2.05 -11.33
CA GLY A 97 7.45 -1.91 -11.09
C GLY A 97 8.29 -2.02 -12.36
N LEU A 98 7.84 -2.75 -13.38
CA LEU A 98 8.50 -2.84 -14.69
C LEU A 98 8.22 -1.66 -15.63
N SER A 99 7.30 -0.75 -15.28
CA SER A 99 6.93 0.37 -16.15
C SER A 99 7.99 1.48 -16.21
N GLY A 100 8.90 1.54 -15.23
CA GLY A 100 9.99 2.52 -15.19
C GLY A 100 10.71 2.56 -13.84
N PRO A 101 11.86 3.23 -13.76
CA PRO A 101 12.68 3.28 -12.54
C PRO A 101 11.97 3.96 -11.37
N GLU A 102 11.18 5.00 -11.63
CA GLU A 102 10.42 5.72 -10.60
C GLU A 102 9.30 4.85 -10.01
N ALA A 103 8.53 4.17 -10.87
CA ALA A 103 7.51 3.22 -10.44
C ALA A 103 8.12 2.04 -9.66
N ALA A 104 9.28 1.53 -10.09
CA ALA A 104 10.02 0.50 -9.37
C ALA A 104 10.44 0.96 -7.96
N ALA A 105 10.92 2.20 -7.84
CA ALA A 105 11.30 2.79 -6.56
C ALA A 105 10.08 2.98 -5.64
N GLY A 106 8.95 3.46 -6.19
CA GLY A 106 7.72 3.62 -5.42
C GLY A 106 7.13 2.29 -4.94
N VAL A 107 7.10 1.25 -5.77
CA VAL A 107 6.66 -0.10 -5.35
C VAL A 107 7.59 -0.66 -4.27
N GLN A 108 8.91 -0.46 -4.39
CA GLN A 108 9.86 -0.84 -3.34
C GLN A 108 9.62 -0.06 -2.04
N ALA A 109 9.35 1.25 -2.10
CA ALA A 109 9.06 2.05 -0.92
C ALA A 109 7.81 1.54 -0.19
N LEU A 110 6.72 1.28 -0.92
CA LEU A 110 5.48 0.72 -0.33
C LEU A 110 5.70 -0.67 0.27
N THR A 111 6.53 -1.50 -0.38
CA THR A 111 6.92 -2.82 0.15
C THR A 111 7.72 -2.67 1.45
N ALA A 112 8.69 -1.75 1.47
CA ALA A 112 9.52 -1.50 2.64
C ALA A 112 8.73 -0.93 3.83
N MET A 113 7.70 -0.11 3.59
CA MET A 113 6.80 0.37 4.64
C MET A 113 5.92 -0.73 5.24
N THR A 114 5.79 -1.88 4.57
CA THR A 114 4.98 -3.01 5.04
C THR A 114 5.79 -3.98 5.93
N LEU A 115 7.13 -3.93 5.89
CA LEU A 115 8.05 -4.88 6.55
C LEU A 115 8.79 -4.25 7.73
#